data_AF-A0A948V681-F1
#
_entry.id   AF-A0A948V681-F1
#
_cell.length_a   1.000
_cell.length_b   1.000
_cell.length_c   1.000
_cell.angle_alpha   90.00
_cell.angle_beta   90.00
_cell.angle_gamma   90.00
#
_symmetry.space_group_name_H-M   'P 1'
#
loop_
_entity.id
_entity.type
_entity.pdbx_description
1 polymer ?
#
loop_
_entity_poly.entity_id
_entity_poly.type
_entity_poly.pdbx_seq_one_letter_code
_entity_poly.pdbx_strand_id
1 'polypeptide(L)' 'QMQLTDYKVRVLDTKEGTKAKVRVLIESKDGEGHWGTVGVSENIIEASSHALLDAMIYFLLKRR' A
#
# COMPACT_ATOMS: atom_id res chain seq x y z
N GLN A 1 -16.91 -6.14 5.68
CA GLN A 1 -15.99 -5.16 6.30
C GLN A 1 -14.61 -5.38 5.71
N MET A 2 -13.90 -4.32 5.31
CA MET A 2 -12.52 -4.40 4.85
C MET A 2 -11.58 -4.49 6.06
N GLN A 3 -10.57 -5.35 5.99
CA GLN A 3 -9.55 -5.52 7.03
C GLN A 3 -8.15 -5.48 6.41
N LEU A 4 -7.25 -4.73 7.03
CA LEU A 4 -5.81 -4.77 6.71
C LEU A 4 -5.23 -6.08 7.24
N THR A 5 -4.60 -6.87 6.38
CA THR A 5 -4.01 -8.17 6.76
C THR A 5 -2.50 -8.17 6.81
N ASP A 6 -1.85 -7.34 5.99
CA ASP A 6 -0.39 -7.24 5.96
C ASP A 6 0.04 -5.84 5.55
N TYR A 7 1.18 -5.42 6.11
CA TYR A 7 1.80 -4.13 5.84
C TYR A 7 3.31 -4.33 5.77
N LYS A 8 3.88 -4.25 4.57
CA LYS A 8 5.31 -4.47 4.32
C LYS A 8 5.94 -3.26 3.67
N VAL A 9 7.03 -2.80 4.28
CA VAL A 9 7.82 -1.67 3.78
C VAL A 9 9.15 -2.18 3.27
N ARG A 10 9.56 -1.71 2.09
CA ARG A 10 10.90 -1.95 1.54
C ARG A 10 11.52 -0.65 1.04
N VAL A 11 12.77 -0.41 1.44
CA VAL A 11 13.59 0.65 0.86
C VAL A 11 14.20 0.09 -0.43
N LEU A 12 13.91 0.75 -1.56
CA LEU A 12 14.29 0.27 -2.89
C LEU A 12 15.71 0.67 -3.26
N ASP A 13 16.14 1.87 -2.89
CA ASP A 13 17.46 2.38 -3.28
C ASP A 13 18.16 3.06 -2.11
N THR A 14 19.01 2.31 -1.44
CA THR A 14 19.83 2.83 -0.32
C THR A 14 21.03 3.65 -0.81
N LYS A 15 21.31 3.67 -2.12
CA LYS A 15 22.43 4.41 -2.70
C LYS A 15 22.20 5.91 -2.79
N GLU A 16 20.95 6.36 -2.85
CA GLU A 16 20.59 7.79 -2.93
C GLU A 16 20.52 8.50 -1.57
N GLY A 17 20.95 7.86 -0.48
CA GLY A 17 21.01 8.46 0.85
C GLY A 17 19.63 8.91 1.36
N THR A 18 19.42 10.22 1.52
CA THR A 18 18.16 10.81 2.02
C THR A 18 17.01 10.78 1.02
N LYS A 19 17.27 10.48 -0.27
CA LYS A 19 16.24 10.36 -1.32
C LYS A 19 15.83 8.91 -1.60
N ALA A 20 16.17 8.00 -0.70
CA ALA A 20 15.87 6.58 -0.87
C ALA A 20 14.36 6.36 -1.06
N LYS A 21 13.98 5.80 -2.21
CA LYS A 21 12.57 5.47 -2.47
C LYS A 21 12.09 4.36 -1.57
N VAL A 22 10.93 4.57 -0.96
CA VAL A 22 10.23 3.61 -0.11
C VAL A 22 9.06 3.04 -0.89
N ARG A 23 8.96 1.71 -0.89
CA ARG A 23 7.81 0.94 -1.38
C ARG A 23 7.04 0.37 -0.21
N VAL A 24 5.73 0.65 -0.17
CA VAL A 24 4.80 0.13 0.82
C VAL A 24 3.84 -0.82 0.09
N LEU A 25 3.75 -2.05 0.57
CA LEU A 25 2.77 -3.05 0.16
C LEU A 25 1.72 -3.17 1.26
N ILE A 26 0.46 -3.00 0.89
CA ILE A 26 -0.69 -3.22 1.76
C ILE A 26 -1.47 -4.41 1.21
N GLU A 27 -1.70 -5.42 2.05
CA GLU A 27 -2.67 -6.47 1.75
C GLU A 27 -3.93 -6.24 2.55
N SER A 28 -5.06 -6.33 1.87
CA SER A 28 -6.38 -6.16 2.43
C SER A 28 -7.24 -7.37 2.10
N LYS A 29 -8.17 -7.69 3.00
CA LYS A 29 -9.21 -8.70 2.76
C LYS A 29 -10.59 -8.16 3.08
N ASP A 30 -11.58 -8.75 2.44
CA ASP A 30 -12.98 -8.65 2.81
C ASP A 30 -13.57 -10.06 3.04
N GLY A 31 -14.89 -10.17 3.10
CA GLY A 31 -15.56 -11.47 3.25
C GLY A 31 -15.55 -12.34 1.97
N GLU A 32 -15.04 -11.81 0.86
CA GLU A 32 -15.12 -12.43 -0.46
C GLU A 32 -13.73 -12.74 -1.05
N GLY A 33 -12.67 -12.07 -0.60
CA GLY A 33 -11.32 -12.31 -1.08
C GLY A 33 -10.26 -11.39 -0.51
N HIS A 34 -9.06 -11.50 -1.09
CA HIS A 34 -7.86 -10.77 -0.70
C HIS A 34 -7.30 -9.99 -1.90
N TRP A 35 -6.74 -8.82 -1.67
CA TRP A 35 -6.05 -8.02 -2.69
C TRP A 35 -4.87 -7.27 -2.07
N GLY A 36 -3.92 -6.90 -2.93
CA GLY A 36 -2.74 -6.14 -2.56
C GLY A 36 -2.65 -4.83 -3.35
N THR A 37 -2.20 -3.78 -2.68
CA THR A 37 -1.90 -2.47 -3.28
C THR A 37 -0.49 -2.04 -2.94
N VAL A 38 0.11 -1.21 -3.80
CA VAL A 38 1.49 -0.78 -3.68
C VAL A 38 1.55 0.73 -3.82
N GLY A 39 2.19 1.39 -2.86
CA GLY A 39 2.54 2.80 -2.94
C GLY A 39 4.05 2.97 -2.93
N VAL A 40 4.55 3.93 -3.71
CA VAL A 40 5.98 4.25 -3.79
C VAL A 40 6.17 5.76 -3.65
N SER A 41 6.98 6.19 -2.69
CA SER A 41 7.38 7.59 -2.50
C SER A 41 8.73 7.65 -1.78
N GLU A 42 9.42 8.79 -1.85
CA GLU A 42 10.57 9.09 -0.99
C GLU A 42 10.14 9.23 0.49
N ASN A 43 8.85 9.49 0.74
CA ASN A 43 8.27 9.57 2.08
C ASN A 43 7.40 8.34 2.39
N ILE A 44 7.70 7.65 3.50
CA ILE A 44 6.93 6.49 3.97
C ILE A 44 5.44 6.80 4.19
N ILE A 45 5.09 7.99 4.67
CA ILE A 45 3.71 8.39 4.96
C ILE A 45 2.94 8.56 3.65
N GLU A 46 3.54 9.18 2.64
CA GLU A 46 2.91 9.33 1.32
C GLU A 46 2.75 7.98 0.62
N ALA A 47 3.79 7.14 0.63
CA ALA A 47 3.72 5.79 0.07
C ALA A 47 2.60 4.97 0.73
N SER A 48 2.46 5.08 2.05
CA SER A 48 1.39 4.42 2.80
C SER A 48 0.00 4.97 2.46
N SER A 49 -0.13 6.29 2.37
CA SER A 49 -1.40 6.95 2.05
C SER A 49 -1.89 6.56 0.66
N HIS A 50 -1.00 6.53 -0.34
CA HIS A 50 -1.33 6.08 -1.69
C HIS A 50 -1.76 4.62 -1.71
N ALA A 51 -0.98 3.72 -1.10
CA ALA A 51 -1.32 2.30 -1.05
C ALA A 51 -2.68 2.05 -0.38
N LEU A 52 -2.98 2.77 0.71
CA LEU A 52 -4.24 2.63 1.44
C LEU A 52 -5.42 3.17 0.65
N LEU A 53 -5.26 4.34 0.01
CA LEU A 53 -6.29 4.94 -0.82
C LEU A 53 -6.66 4.00 -1.97
N ASP A 54 -5.66 3.44 -2.65
CA ASP A 54 -5.87 2.46 -3.72
C ASP A 54 -6.62 1.21 -3.21
N ALA A 55 -6.29 0.73 -2.00
CA ALA A 55 -6.97 -0.42 -1.42
C ALA A 55 -8.44 -0.15 -1.14
N MET A 56 -8.76 1.05 -0.63
CA MET A 56 -10.14 1.49 -0.38
C MET A 56 -10.91 1.70 -1.67
N ILE A 57 -10.29 2.32 -2.68
CA ILE A 57 -10.91 2.52 -4.00
C ILE A 57 -11.23 1.16 -4.63
N TYR A 58 -10.28 0.21 -4.61
CA TYR A 58 -10.51 -1.14 -5.11
C TYR A 58 -11.68 -1.83 -4.40
N PHE A 59 -11.73 -1.75 -3.06
CA PHE A 59 -12.85 -2.28 -2.29
C PHE A 59 -14.20 -1.67 -2.67
N LEU A 60 -14.26 -0.35 -2.86
CA LEU A 60 -15.49 0.35 -3.26
C LEU A 60 -15.92 0.00 -4.68
N LEU A 61 -14.97 -0.12 -5.61
CA LEU A 61 -15.24 -0.52 -7.00
C LEU A 61 -15.75 -1.96 -7.08
N LYS A 62 -15.21 -2.87 -6.27
CA LYS A 62 -15.64 -4.27 -6.23
C LYS A 62 -17.06 -4.46 -5.69
N ARG A 63 -17.53 -3.55 -4.83
CA ARG A 63 -18.87 -3.60 -4.21
C ARG A 63 -19.98 -2.96 -5.05
N ARG A 64 -19.62 -2.40 -6.19
CA ARG A 64 -20.56 -1.77 -7.12
C ARG A 64 -20.92 -2.73 -8.25
#